data_AF-A0A1E7KCY6-F1
#
_entry.id   AF-A0A1E7KCY6-F1
#
_cell.length_a   1.000
_cell.length_b   1.000
_cell.length_c   1.000
_cell.angle_alpha   90.00
_cell.angle_beta   90.00
_cell.angle_gamma   90.00
#
_symmetry.space_group_name_H-M   'P 1'
#
loop_
_entity.id
_entity.type
_entity.pdbx_description
1 polymer ?
#
loop_
_entity_poly.entity_id
_entity_poly.type
_entity_poly.pdbx_seq_one_letter_code
_entity_poly.pdbx_strand_id
1 'polypeptide(L)'
;MTSLGGVQMVDWNLAVTTATRLGRPGPEVSREEARGIVAELRRHAKVSEEHVRAFTRLAPADAEAGDTPVLVVDRPGWVRANVAGFRELLSPLLGKVAERRAGVPGGAVLGAVGGKVTGVEVGMLLSFLSSRVLGQYETFAPAGRDLPGGADGGGRLLLVAPNIVHVERELEVDPHDFRLWVCLHEETHRTQFTAVPWLRDHLRMEIQSFLEQTDIDPSTLVERLREAVQSLAGGRSGESGAADEAEERPGLVELVQTPAQREVLGRLTAVMSLLEGHADYVMDGVGPQVVPTVTEIREKFQKRRAAGAGRLDLALRKLLGLDAKLRQYRDGERFVRTVVDEVGMEGFNRVWTSPNTLPTKAEIADPAEWIARVHRKAD
;
A
#
# COMPACT_ATOMS: atom_id res chain seq x y z
N MET A 1 10.49 -11.18 27.06
CA MET A 1 11.53 -12.21 26.95
C MET A 1 12.13 -12.15 25.57
N THR A 2 13.35 -11.63 25.46
CA THR A 2 14.16 -11.59 24.24
C THR A 2 14.60 -13.02 23.91
N SER A 3 14.00 -13.62 22.89
CA SER A 3 14.49 -14.90 22.35
C SER A 3 15.86 -14.65 21.70
N LEU A 4 16.90 -15.15 22.35
CA LEU A 4 18.26 -15.18 21.85
C LEU A 4 18.39 -16.35 20.87
N GLY A 5 18.80 -16.06 19.62
CA GLY A 5 19.60 -17.00 18.84
C GLY A 5 18.88 -17.97 17.89
N GLY A 6 17.70 -17.66 17.38
CA GLY A 6 17.18 -18.32 16.18
C GLY A 6 17.79 -17.71 14.92
N VAL A 7 18.27 -18.53 13.98
CA VAL A 7 18.71 -18.05 12.65
C VAL A 7 17.49 -17.46 11.93
N GLN A 8 17.39 -16.13 11.90
CA GLN A 8 16.27 -15.46 11.24
C GLN A 8 16.53 -15.44 9.73
N MET A 9 15.53 -15.91 8.97
CA MET A 9 15.49 -15.87 7.52
C MET A 9 15.58 -14.45 6.92
N VAL A 10 15.27 -13.44 7.74
CA VAL A 10 15.50 -12.03 7.43
C VAL A 10 16.09 -11.40 8.68
N ASP A 11 17.28 -10.80 8.58
CA ASP A 11 17.83 -9.97 9.64
C ASP A 11 17.17 -8.60 9.61
N TRP A 12 16.03 -8.50 10.28
CA TRP A 12 15.23 -7.28 10.37
C TRP A 12 15.93 -6.13 11.08
N ASN A 13 16.84 -6.42 12.02
CA ASN A 13 17.61 -5.37 12.70
C ASN A 13 18.64 -4.77 11.72
N LEU A 14 19.26 -5.62 10.90
CA LEU A 14 20.11 -5.18 9.80
C LEU A 14 19.30 -4.42 8.75
N ALA A 15 18.07 -4.82 8.44
CA ALA A 15 17.18 -4.08 7.55
C ALA A 15 16.90 -2.66 8.05
N VAL A 16 16.49 -2.50 9.32
CA VAL A 16 16.26 -1.18 9.93
C VAL A 16 17.55 -0.36 9.93
N THR A 17 18.68 -0.95 10.29
CA THR A 17 19.99 -0.26 10.33
C THR A 17 20.42 0.20 8.95
N THR A 18 20.29 -0.67 7.94
CA THR A 18 20.62 -0.38 6.54
C THR A 18 19.73 0.73 6.00
N ALA A 19 18.42 0.63 6.23
CA ALA A 19 17.45 1.64 5.81
C ALA A 19 17.75 3.01 6.43
N THR A 20 18.02 3.04 7.73
CA THR A 20 18.33 4.27 8.47
C THR A 20 19.65 4.90 8.03
N ARG A 21 20.68 4.09 7.74
CA ARG A 21 21.99 4.59 7.29
C ARG A 21 21.98 5.10 5.85
N LEU A 22 21.22 4.45 4.96
CA LEU A 22 21.11 4.85 3.55
C LEU A 22 20.11 6.00 3.35
N GLY A 23 19.19 6.18 4.30
CA GLY A 23 18.18 7.22 4.25
C GLY A 23 18.82 8.61 4.25
N ARG A 24 18.50 9.43 3.26
CA ARG A 24 18.87 10.84 3.29
C ARG A 24 18.12 11.55 4.43
N PRO A 25 18.70 12.58 5.07
CA PRO A 25 17.94 13.41 5.99
C PRO A 25 16.82 14.16 5.25
N GLY A 26 15.81 14.60 5.99
CA GLY A 26 14.82 15.55 5.48
C GLY A 26 15.39 16.97 5.39
N PRO A 27 14.57 17.94 4.99
CA PRO A 27 14.95 19.35 5.03
C PRO A 27 15.39 19.77 6.42
N GLU A 28 16.39 20.64 6.50
CA GLU A 28 16.78 21.25 7.77
C GLU A 28 15.69 22.24 8.22
N VAL A 29 15.31 22.11 9.49
CA VAL A 29 14.29 22.92 10.16
C VAL A 29 14.78 23.23 11.58
N SER A 30 14.37 24.38 12.12
CA SER A 30 14.65 24.67 13.53
C SER A 30 13.82 23.77 14.45
N ARG A 31 14.25 23.62 15.72
CA ARG A 31 13.46 22.84 16.71
C ARG A 31 12.07 23.45 16.96
N GLU A 32 11.95 24.77 16.86
CA GLU A 32 10.68 25.48 17.02
C GLU A 32 9.75 25.20 15.85
N GLU A 33 10.28 25.34 14.62
CA GLU A 33 9.56 25.02 13.38
C GLU A 33 9.08 23.56 13.39
N ALA A 34 9.96 22.61 13.74
CA ALA A 34 9.60 21.20 13.83
C ALA A 34 8.45 20.93 14.82
N ARG A 35 8.45 21.60 15.99
CA ARG A 35 7.35 21.49 16.96
C ARG A 35 6.05 22.08 16.41
N GLY A 36 6.14 23.21 15.70
CA GLY A 36 5.00 23.83 15.02
C GLY A 36 4.36 22.88 14.00
N ILE A 37 5.18 22.31 13.11
CA ILE A 37 4.75 21.36 12.07
C ILE A 37 4.09 20.12 12.70
N VAL A 38 4.73 19.51 13.71
CA VAL A 38 4.19 18.33 14.38
C VAL A 38 2.85 18.63 15.07
N ALA A 39 2.74 19.78 15.73
CA ALA A 39 1.50 20.20 16.38
C ALA A 39 0.39 20.47 15.37
N GLU A 40 0.71 21.07 14.23
CA GLU A 40 -0.23 21.32 13.14
C GLU A 40 -0.72 20.03 12.49
N LEU A 41 0.18 19.11 12.13
CA LEU A 41 -0.19 17.81 11.56
C LEU A 41 -1.14 17.02 12.48
N ARG A 42 -0.93 17.08 13.80
CA ARG A 42 -1.85 16.47 14.77
C ARG A 42 -3.22 17.14 14.79
N ARG A 43 -3.28 18.47 14.70
CA ARG A 43 -4.55 19.20 14.60
C ARG A 43 -5.26 18.90 13.29
N HIS A 44 -4.56 18.94 12.17
CA HIS A 44 -5.12 18.62 10.85
C HIS A 44 -5.61 17.19 10.78
N ALA A 45 -4.90 16.21 11.34
CA ALA A 45 -5.40 14.84 11.44
C ALA A 45 -6.74 14.79 12.19
N LYS A 46 -6.87 15.51 13.31
CA LYS A 46 -8.12 15.55 14.09
C LYS A 46 -9.27 16.27 13.37
N VAL A 47 -8.99 17.38 12.71
CA VAL A 47 -10.00 18.14 11.94
C VAL A 47 -10.45 17.38 10.70
N SER A 48 -9.53 16.65 10.06
CA SER A 48 -9.83 15.84 8.87
C SER A 48 -10.90 14.78 9.15
N GLU A 49 -10.97 14.26 10.38
CA GLU A 49 -11.95 13.23 10.76
C GLU A 49 -13.38 13.70 10.50
N GLU A 50 -13.69 14.94 10.90
CA GLU A 50 -15.02 15.52 10.74
C GLU A 50 -15.37 15.70 9.26
N HIS A 51 -14.45 16.25 8.46
CA HIS A 51 -14.67 16.49 7.04
C HIS A 51 -14.87 15.19 6.26
N VAL A 52 -14.02 14.19 6.51
CA VAL A 52 -14.10 12.88 5.84
C VAL A 52 -15.39 12.17 6.22
N ARG A 53 -15.78 12.17 7.50
CA ARG A 53 -17.06 11.55 7.94
C ARG A 53 -18.27 12.24 7.33
N ALA A 54 -18.29 13.57 7.34
CA ALA A 54 -19.39 14.36 6.79
C ALA A 54 -19.57 14.09 5.29
N PHE A 55 -18.46 13.97 4.54
CA PHE A 55 -18.50 13.73 3.10
C PHE A 55 -18.85 12.27 2.75
N THR A 56 -18.18 11.30 3.36
CA THR A 56 -18.32 9.86 3.04
C THR A 56 -19.57 9.23 3.64
N ARG A 57 -20.13 9.83 4.70
CA ARG A 57 -21.18 9.24 5.55
C ARG A 57 -20.75 7.93 6.22
N LEU A 58 -19.45 7.67 6.32
CA LEU A 58 -18.90 6.52 7.04
C LEU A 58 -18.63 6.90 8.50
N ALA A 59 -19.26 6.17 9.41
CA ALA A 59 -18.99 6.24 10.85
C ALA A 59 -18.20 5.01 11.30
N PRO A 60 -17.41 5.09 12.39
CA PRO A 60 -16.76 3.90 12.94
C PRO A 60 -17.85 2.91 13.31
N ALA A 61 -17.60 1.62 13.07
CA ALA A 61 -18.55 0.58 13.45
C ALA A 61 -18.74 0.53 14.98
N ASP A 62 -17.73 0.93 15.74
CA ASP A 62 -17.77 1.08 17.19
C ASP A 62 -17.40 2.52 17.57
N ALA A 63 -18.39 3.29 18.00
CA ALA A 63 -18.21 4.66 18.46
C ALA A 63 -17.48 4.74 19.81
N GLU A 64 -17.39 3.63 20.55
CA GLU A 64 -16.65 3.52 21.82
C GLU A 64 -15.23 2.97 21.64
N ALA A 65 -14.92 2.37 20.48
CA ALA A 65 -13.55 2.00 20.12
C ALA A 65 -12.71 3.28 20.03
N GLY A 66 -11.86 3.50 21.05
CA GLY A 66 -11.13 4.74 21.24
C GLY A 66 -10.34 5.24 20.02
N ASP A 67 -10.01 6.53 20.04
CA ASP A 67 -9.33 7.23 18.94
C ASP A 67 -8.11 6.44 18.43
N THR A 68 -8.09 6.16 17.13
CA THR A 68 -6.94 5.50 16.49
C THR A 68 -5.70 6.41 16.61
N PRO A 69 -4.57 5.90 17.13
CA PRO A 69 -3.39 6.74 17.37
C PRO A 69 -2.86 7.43 16.11
N VAL A 70 -2.54 8.72 16.24
CA VAL A 70 -1.84 9.51 15.22
C VAL A 70 -0.39 9.69 15.61
N LEU A 71 0.51 9.17 14.79
CA LEU A 71 1.96 9.22 14.99
C LEU A 71 2.61 10.08 13.90
N VAL A 72 3.13 11.23 14.30
CA VAL A 72 4.02 12.04 13.45
C VAL A 72 5.44 11.51 13.62
N VAL A 73 5.99 10.95 12.55
CA VAL A 73 7.25 10.19 12.56
C VAL A 73 8.28 10.80 11.61
N ASP A 74 9.54 10.47 11.86
CA ASP A 74 10.63 10.65 10.92
C ASP A 74 10.77 9.41 10.00
N ARG A 75 11.67 9.46 9.01
CA ARG A 75 11.90 8.33 8.09
C ARG A 75 12.30 7.04 8.84
N PRO A 76 13.21 7.06 9.83
CA PRO A 76 13.51 5.87 10.63
C PRO A 76 12.31 5.34 11.44
N GLY A 77 11.47 6.23 11.98
CA GLY A 77 10.23 5.86 12.65
C GLY A 77 9.27 5.12 11.72
N TRP A 78 9.09 5.62 10.50
CA TRP A 78 8.30 4.94 9.46
C TRP A 78 8.89 3.57 9.08
N VAL A 79 10.22 3.47 8.95
CA VAL A 79 10.91 2.19 8.67
C VAL A 79 10.63 1.17 9.78
N ARG A 80 10.77 1.56 11.05
CA ARG A 80 10.52 0.66 12.19
C ARG A 80 9.07 0.18 12.21
N ALA A 81 8.11 1.07 11.94
CA ALA A 81 6.70 0.72 11.87
C ALA A 81 6.42 -0.32 10.78
N ASN A 82 6.94 -0.10 9.57
CA ASN A 82 6.74 -1.02 8.45
C ASN A 82 7.47 -2.35 8.63
N VAL A 83 8.66 -2.36 9.23
CA VAL A 83 9.35 -3.62 9.59
C VAL A 83 8.53 -4.43 10.60
N ALA A 84 7.86 -3.78 11.56
CA ALA A 84 6.97 -4.47 12.50
C ALA A 84 5.76 -5.09 11.78
N GLY A 85 5.15 -4.37 10.83
CA GLY A 85 4.07 -4.88 9.99
C GLY A 85 4.50 -6.05 9.09
N PHE A 86 5.64 -5.95 8.40
CA PHE A 86 6.15 -7.03 7.55
C PHE A 86 6.53 -8.28 8.36
N ARG A 87 7.09 -8.11 9.55
CA ARG A 87 7.37 -9.22 10.46
C ARG A 87 6.11 -10.01 10.80
N GLU A 88 5.02 -9.30 11.09
CA GLU A 88 3.73 -9.91 11.41
C GLU A 88 3.17 -10.65 10.21
N LEU A 89 3.07 -9.99 9.06
CA LEU A 89 2.49 -10.56 7.84
C LEU A 89 3.26 -11.77 7.30
N LEU A 90 4.60 -11.73 7.37
CA LEU A 90 5.45 -12.80 6.84
C LEU A 90 5.71 -13.93 7.85
N SER A 91 5.34 -13.76 9.11
CA SER A 91 5.57 -14.75 10.17
C SER A 91 5.15 -16.18 9.77
N PRO A 92 3.95 -16.43 9.19
CA PRO A 92 3.55 -17.78 8.77
C PRO A 92 4.46 -18.38 7.69
N LEU A 93 4.84 -17.57 6.68
CA LEU A 93 5.74 -18.00 5.61
C LEU A 93 7.13 -18.31 6.15
N LEU A 94 7.68 -17.43 6.99
CA LEU A 94 9.01 -17.61 7.58
C LEU A 94 9.07 -18.87 8.46
N GLY A 95 7.98 -19.20 9.16
CA GLY A 95 7.82 -20.46 9.89
C GLY A 95 7.92 -21.68 8.98
N LYS A 96 7.10 -21.73 7.92
CA LYS A 96 7.11 -22.81 6.90
C LYS A 96 8.50 -23.02 6.29
N VAL A 97 9.20 -21.93 5.95
CA VAL A 97 10.56 -21.99 5.40
C VAL A 97 11.57 -22.52 6.42
N ALA A 98 11.49 -22.06 7.67
CA ALA A 98 12.39 -22.49 8.73
C ALA A 98 12.26 -23.98 9.03
N GLU A 99 11.03 -24.51 9.09
CA GLU A 99 10.75 -25.93 9.28
C GLU A 99 11.34 -26.79 8.15
N ARG A 100 11.14 -26.40 6.89
CA ARG A 100 11.72 -27.13 5.74
C ARG A 100 13.24 -27.14 5.78
N ARG A 101 13.89 -26.04 6.16
CA ARG A 101 15.36 -25.94 6.23
C ARG A 101 15.98 -26.70 7.38
N ALA A 102 15.26 -26.89 8.49
CA ALA A 102 15.72 -27.72 9.60
C ALA A 102 15.94 -29.19 9.17
N GLY A 103 15.27 -29.65 8.12
CA GLY A 103 15.44 -30.98 7.54
C GLY A 103 16.66 -31.14 6.62
N VAL A 104 17.43 -30.08 6.34
CA VAL A 104 18.56 -30.12 5.38
C VAL A 104 19.91 -29.97 6.11
N PRO A 105 20.88 -30.89 5.91
CA PRO A 105 22.22 -30.77 6.48
C PRO A 105 22.91 -29.45 6.06
N GLY A 106 23.42 -28.69 7.02
CA GLY A 106 24.04 -27.37 6.78
C GLY A 106 23.05 -26.20 6.59
N GLY A 107 21.74 -26.44 6.66
CA GLY A 107 20.70 -25.43 6.47
C GLY A 107 20.77 -24.24 7.44
N ALA A 108 21.28 -24.45 8.65
CA ALA A 108 21.44 -23.38 9.64
C ALA A 108 22.49 -22.32 9.24
N VAL A 109 23.62 -22.73 8.65
CA VAL A 109 24.69 -21.80 8.22
C VAL A 109 24.26 -21.04 6.97
N LEU A 110 23.65 -21.74 6.00
CA LEU A 110 23.07 -21.12 4.80
C LEU A 110 21.94 -20.13 5.15
N GLY A 111 21.13 -20.46 6.16
CA GLY A 111 20.08 -19.57 6.68
C GLY A 111 20.63 -18.26 7.25
N ALA A 112 21.71 -18.31 8.02
CA ALA A 112 22.27 -17.14 8.68
C ALA A 112 22.91 -16.14 7.69
N VAL A 113 23.60 -16.64 6.67
CA VAL A 113 24.15 -15.79 5.61
C VAL A 113 23.03 -15.24 4.73
N GLY A 114 22.07 -16.07 4.33
CA GLY A 114 20.92 -15.64 3.53
C GLY A 114 20.05 -14.59 4.24
N GLY A 115 19.87 -14.71 5.55
CA GLY A 115 19.11 -13.75 6.35
C GLY A 115 19.74 -12.36 6.40
N LYS A 116 21.07 -12.27 6.42
CA LYS A 116 21.77 -10.97 6.35
C LYS A 116 21.65 -10.32 4.99
N VAL A 117 21.82 -11.08 3.90
CA VAL A 117 21.66 -10.56 2.54
C VAL A 117 20.24 -10.02 2.34
N THR A 118 19.24 -10.82 2.69
CA THR A 118 17.82 -10.42 2.60
C THR A 118 17.55 -9.19 3.48
N GLY A 119 18.13 -9.11 4.67
CA GLY A 119 18.05 -7.95 5.55
C GLY A 119 18.59 -6.67 4.89
N VAL A 120 19.73 -6.73 4.21
CA VAL A 120 20.29 -5.59 3.47
C VAL A 120 19.39 -5.17 2.31
N GLU A 121 18.89 -6.11 1.52
CA GLU A 121 18.01 -5.83 0.37
C GLU A 121 16.69 -5.17 0.82
N VAL A 122 16.05 -5.73 1.84
CA VAL A 122 14.85 -5.13 2.46
C VAL A 122 15.18 -3.75 3.01
N GLY A 123 16.33 -3.57 3.65
CA GLY A 123 16.78 -2.27 4.15
C GLY A 123 16.99 -1.22 3.05
N MET A 124 17.56 -1.61 1.91
CA MET A 124 17.71 -0.72 0.75
C MET A 124 16.35 -0.30 0.18
N LEU A 125 15.43 -1.25 0.03
CA LEU A 125 14.07 -0.96 -0.42
C LEU A 125 13.35 -0.01 0.56
N LEU A 126 13.43 -0.28 1.86
CA LEU A 126 12.81 0.55 2.90
C LEU A 126 13.42 1.95 2.96
N SER A 127 14.73 2.11 2.78
CA SER A 127 15.37 3.43 2.65
C SER A 127 14.74 4.21 1.50
N PHE A 128 14.64 3.58 0.33
CA PHE A 128 14.08 4.19 -0.86
C PHE A 128 12.62 4.63 -0.65
N LEU A 129 11.78 3.75 -0.09
CA LEU A 129 10.35 4.03 0.17
C LEU A 129 10.16 5.10 1.25
N SER A 130 10.93 5.04 2.34
CA SER A 130 10.81 5.96 3.48
C SER A 130 11.02 7.44 3.11
N SER A 131 11.65 7.72 1.96
CA SER A 131 11.87 9.08 1.46
C SER A 131 10.72 9.65 0.61
N ARG A 132 9.70 8.84 0.31
CA ARG A 132 8.63 9.17 -0.65
C ARG A 132 7.23 9.09 -0.06
N VAL A 133 7.02 8.27 0.96
CA VAL A 133 5.72 8.12 1.62
C VAL A 133 5.44 9.34 2.49
N LEU A 134 4.30 10.00 2.29
CA LEU A 134 3.92 11.20 3.05
C LEU A 134 3.15 10.84 4.32
N GLY A 135 2.22 9.91 4.21
CA GLY A 135 1.55 9.27 5.32
C GLY A 135 1.20 7.83 4.97
N GLN A 136 0.66 7.13 5.95
CA GLN A 136 0.17 5.77 5.80
C GLN A 136 -0.80 5.46 6.93
N TYR A 137 -1.97 4.93 6.60
CA TYR A 137 -2.73 4.16 7.57
C TYR A 137 -2.14 2.76 7.72
N GLU A 138 -1.44 2.50 8.82
CA GLU A 138 -0.77 1.23 9.05
C GLU A 138 -1.61 0.28 9.91
N THR A 139 -1.98 -0.85 9.31
CA THR A 139 -3.05 -1.75 9.79
C THR A 139 -2.55 -3.03 10.46
N PHE A 140 -1.34 -3.50 10.14
CA PHE A 140 -0.92 -4.87 10.45
C PHE A 140 0.10 -4.96 11.59
N ALA A 141 0.92 -3.94 11.78
CA ALA A 141 1.93 -3.89 12.83
C ALA A 141 1.27 -4.14 14.20
N PRO A 142 1.85 -4.97 15.07
CA PRO A 142 1.31 -5.15 16.41
C PRO A 142 1.37 -3.84 17.19
N ALA A 143 0.40 -3.64 18.09
CA ALA A 143 0.44 -2.53 19.04
C ALA A 143 1.54 -2.79 20.09
N GLY A 144 2.34 -1.77 20.37
CA GLY A 144 3.38 -1.83 21.39
C GLY A 144 3.64 -0.45 22.00
N ARG A 145 4.45 -0.41 23.06
CA ARG A 145 4.72 0.85 23.79
C ARG A 145 5.26 1.96 22.89
N ASP A 146 6.17 1.61 21.98
CA ASP A 146 6.84 2.57 21.10
C ASP A 146 6.12 2.74 19.75
N LEU A 147 5.10 1.91 19.49
CA LEU A 147 4.30 1.92 18.28
C LEU A 147 2.85 1.56 18.64
N PRO A 148 2.10 2.49 19.25
CA PRO A 148 0.73 2.22 19.68
C PRO A 148 -0.16 1.97 18.46
N GLY A 149 -1.18 1.14 18.65
CA GLY A 149 -2.25 0.88 17.68
C GLY A 149 -3.61 1.10 18.32
N GLY A 150 -4.67 1.07 17.50
CA GLY A 150 -6.05 1.12 17.98
C GLY A 150 -6.43 -0.10 18.82
N ALA A 151 -7.59 -0.01 19.48
CA ALA A 151 -8.18 -1.13 20.23
C ALA A 151 -8.32 -2.39 19.36
N ASP A 152 -8.31 -3.57 19.98
CA ASP A 152 -8.44 -4.89 19.32
C ASP A 152 -7.47 -5.11 18.14
N GLY A 153 -6.27 -4.54 18.27
CA GLY A 153 -5.22 -4.61 17.27
C GLY A 153 -5.45 -3.67 16.09
N GLY A 154 -6.29 -2.65 16.23
CA GLY A 154 -6.52 -1.62 15.23
C GLY A 154 -5.24 -0.93 14.74
N GLY A 155 -5.36 -0.30 13.57
CA GLY A 155 -4.24 0.36 12.90
C GLY A 155 -3.74 1.62 13.62
N ARG A 156 -2.93 2.40 12.93
CA ARG A 156 -2.45 3.73 13.34
C ARG A 156 -2.25 4.63 12.14
N LEU A 157 -2.47 5.92 12.32
CA LEU A 157 -2.17 6.91 11.29
C LEU A 157 -0.71 7.35 11.42
N LEU A 158 0.10 7.14 10.38
CA LEU A 158 1.48 7.61 10.31
C LEU A 158 1.57 8.84 9.41
N LEU A 159 2.22 9.90 9.88
CA LEU A 159 2.53 11.10 9.09
C LEU A 159 4.04 11.31 9.08
N VAL A 160 4.67 11.26 7.91
CA VAL A 160 6.12 11.36 7.76
C VAL A 160 6.51 12.82 7.57
N ALA A 161 6.57 13.58 8.67
CA ALA A 161 6.77 15.03 8.66
C ALA A 161 7.95 15.50 7.78
N PRO A 162 9.14 14.86 7.79
CA PRO A 162 10.24 15.29 6.93
C PRO A 162 9.93 15.22 5.43
N ASN A 163 9.08 14.28 5.00
CA ASN A 163 8.68 14.16 3.60
C ASN A 163 7.59 15.16 3.24
N ILE A 164 6.64 15.40 4.15
CA ILE A 164 5.60 16.41 3.96
C ILE A 164 6.26 17.79 3.76
N VAL A 165 7.19 18.17 4.65
CA VAL A 165 7.95 19.42 4.55
C VAL A 165 8.82 19.47 3.30
N HIS A 166 9.39 18.33 2.89
CA HIS A 166 10.17 18.28 1.66
C HIS A 166 9.30 18.58 0.43
N VAL A 167 8.14 17.93 0.34
CA VAL A 167 7.27 18.03 -0.83
C VAL A 167 6.54 19.37 -0.88
N GLU A 168 6.08 19.92 0.24
CA GLU A 168 5.43 21.24 0.24
C GLU A 168 6.38 22.34 -0.27
N ARG A 169 7.67 22.26 0.12
CA ARG A 169 8.72 23.18 -0.34
C ARG A 169 9.09 22.94 -1.79
N GLU A 170 9.20 21.68 -2.22
CA GLU A 170 9.50 21.31 -3.60
C GLU A 170 8.40 21.76 -4.57
N LEU A 171 7.14 21.68 -4.14
CA LEU A 171 6.00 22.11 -4.94
C LEU A 171 5.70 23.61 -4.82
N GLU A 172 6.32 24.30 -3.87
CA GLU A 172 6.05 25.73 -3.59
C GLU A 172 4.55 25.99 -3.39
N VAL A 173 3.90 25.17 -2.57
CA VAL A 173 2.47 25.28 -2.21
C VAL A 173 2.31 25.87 -0.82
N ASP A 174 1.10 26.34 -0.49
CA ASP A 174 0.81 26.77 0.88
C ASP A 174 1.01 25.60 1.87
N PRO A 175 1.88 25.74 2.89
CA PRO A 175 2.19 24.65 3.80
C PRO A 175 1.01 24.20 4.64
N HIS A 176 0.14 25.12 5.09
CA HIS A 176 -1.01 24.78 5.93
C HIS A 176 -1.99 23.94 5.13
N ASP A 177 -2.35 24.40 3.93
CA ASP A 177 -3.28 23.69 3.04
C ASP A 177 -2.72 22.34 2.58
N PHE A 178 -1.42 22.26 2.26
CA PHE A 178 -0.79 21.00 1.86
C PHE A 178 -0.80 19.96 2.99
N ARG A 179 -0.48 20.38 4.22
CA ARG A 179 -0.49 19.49 5.39
C ARG A 179 -1.90 19.00 5.69
N LEU A 180 -2.91 19.86 5.59
CA LEU A 180 -4.32 19.48 5.73
C LEU A 180 -4.75 18.52 4.62
N TRP A 181 -4.37 18.81 3.37
CA TRP A 181 -4.62 17.96 2.22
C TRP A 181 -4.04 16.54 2.38
N VAL A 182 -2.81 16.42 2.89
CA VAL A 182 -2.23 15.11 3.24
C VAL A 182 -3.04 14.43 4.35
N CYS A 183 -3.40 15.16 5.40
CA CYS A 183 -4.16 14.58 6.52
C CYS A 183 -5.55 14.08 6.08
N LEU A 184 -6.26 14.78 5.20
CA LEU A 184 -7.55 14.35 4.65
C LEU A 184 -7.44 13.05 3.85
N HIS A 185 -6.38 12.90 3.07
CA HIS A 185 -6.12 11.67 2.31
C HIS A 185 -5.91 10.47 3.25
N GLU A 186 -5.00 10.63 4.22
CA GLU A 186 -4.69 9.56 5.16
C GLU A 186 -5.87 9.24 6.10
N GLU A 187 -6.65 10.26 6.46
CA GLU A 187 -7.86 10.11 7.26
C GLU A 187 -8.96 9.36 6.52
N THR A 188 -9.01 9.47 5.19
CA THR A 188 -9.92 8.68 4.37
C THR A 188 -9.61 7.18 4.50
N HIS A 189 -8.33 6.81 4.46
CA HIS A 189 -7.94 5.42 4.69
C HIS A 189 -8.22 4.94 6.11
N ARG A 190 -7.93 5.77 7.11
CA ARG A 190 -8.30 5.46 8.50
C ARG A 190 -9.81 5.22 8.63
N THR A 191 -10.62 6.06 8.01
CA THR A 191 -12.08 5.92 8.01
C THR A 191 -12.50 4.64 7.32
N GLN A 192 -11.94 4.28 6.16
CA GLN A 192 -12.22 3.00 5.48
C GLN A 192 -11.97 1.80 6.40
N PHE A 193 -10.84 1.76 7.10
CA PHE A 193 -10.51 0.61 7.97
C PHE A 193 -11.23 0.60 9.32
N THR A 194 -11.65 1.75 9.84
CA THR A 194 -12.38 1.85 11.12
C THR A 194 -13.89 1.76 10.96
N ALA A 195 -14.43 2.16 9.81
CA ALA A 195 -15.85 2.00 9.46
C ALA A 195 -16.18 0.60 8.92
N VAL A 196 -15.18 -0.14 8.43
CA VAL A 196 -15.36 -1.45 7.78
C VAL A 196 -14.56 -2.53 8.51
N PRO A 197 -15.07 -3.11 9.62
CA PRO A 197 -14.30 -3.97 10.51
C PRO A 197 -13.71 -5.22 9.84
N TRP A 198 -14.40 -5.76 8.83
CA TRP A 198 -13.98 -6.96 8.11
C TRP A 198 -12.83 -6.70 7.11
N LEU A 199 -12.59 -5.45 6.72
CA LEU A 199 -11.65 -5.12 5.63
C LEU A 199 -10.21 -5.53 5.96
N ARG A 200 -9.78 -5.28 7.20
CA ARG A 200 -8.44 -5.67 7.68
C ARG A 200 -8.22 -7.17 7.58
N ASP A 201 -9.17 -7.95 8.08
CA ASP A 201 -9.05 -9.41 8.08
C ASP A 201 -9.17 -9.99 6.68
N HIS A 202 -10.02 -9.41 5.82
CA HIS A 202 -10.09 -9.77 4.41
C HIS A 202 -8.74 -9.58 3.70
N LEU A 203 -8.11 -8.41 3.82
CA LEU A 203 -6.78 -8.18 3.23
C LEU A 203 -5.73 -9.13 3.81
N ARG A 204 -5.75 -9.39 5.11
CA ARG A 204 -4.86 -10.35 5.76
C ARG A 204 -5.02 -11.75 5.16
N MET A 205 -6.26 -12.22 4.98
CA MET A 205 -6.56 -13.55 4.42
C MET A 205 -6.12 -13.66 2.96
N GLU A 206 -6.31 -12.61 2.15
CA GLU A 206 -5.84 -12.58 0.76
C GLU A 206 -4.30 -12.62 0.69
N ILE A 207 -3.61 -11.83 1.52
CA ILE A 207 -2.13 -11.88 1.62
C ILE A 207 -1.68 -13.28 2.06
N GLN A 208 -2.31 -13.87 3.07
CA GLN A 208 -1.98 -15.22 3.51
C GLN A 208 -2.18 -16.22 2.37
N SER A 209 -3.32 -16.19 1.68
CA SER A 209 -3.61 -17.05 0.54
C SER A 209 -2.54 -16.93 -0.56
N PHE A 210 -2.07 -15.71 -0.85
CA PHE A 210 -0.96 -15.49 -1.78
C PHE A 210 0.35 -16.16 -1.32
N LEU A 211 0.69 -15.99 -0.04
CA LEU A 211 1.90 -16.57 0.56
C LEU A 211 1.83 -18.10 0.62
N GLU A 212 0.66 -18.68 0.84
CA GLU A 212 0.48 -20.13 0.88
C GLU A 212 0.66 -20.80 -0.49
N GLN A 213 0.27 -20.11 -1.55
CA GLN A 213 0.46 -20.57 -2.93
C GLN A 213 1.91 -20.39 -3.42
N THR A 214 2.77 -19.79 -2.61
CA THR A 214 4.19 -19.63 -2.95
C THR A 214 4.92 -20.95 -2.74
N ASP A 215 5.25 -21.62 -3.84
CA ASP A 215 6.05 -22.83 -3.79
C ASP A 215 7.50 -22.48 -3.45
N ILE A 216 8.00 -23.05 -2.35
CA ILE A 216 9.35 -22.79 -1.82
C ILE A 216 10.34 -23.84 -2.36
N ASP A 217 9.90 -24.80 -3.18
CA ASP A 217 10.80 -25.79 -3.75
C ASP A 217 11.76 -25.16 -4.79
N PRO A 218 13.09 -25.17 -4.55
CA PRO A 218 14.07 -24.65 -5.48
C PRO A 218 14.02 -25.32 -6.86
N SER A 219 13.60 -26.58 -6.95
CA SER A 219 13.49 -27.31 -8.21
C SER A 219 12.36 -26.77 -9.08
N THR A 220 11.19 -26.51 -8.48
CA THR A 220 10.05 -25.89 -9.14
C THR A 220 10.35 -24.47 -9.60
N LEU A 221 11.15 -23.70 -8.83
CA LEU A 221 11.56 -22.36 -9.25
C LEU A 221 12.47 -22.40 -10.49
N VAL A 222 13.39 -23.37 -10.56
CA VAL A 222 14.26 -23.60 -11.71
C VAL A 222 13.46 -24.08 -12.93
N GLU A 223 12.47 -24.95 -12.74
CA GLU A 223 11.56 -25.40 -13.80
C GLU A 223 10.75 -24.24 -14.38
N ARG A 224 10.12 -23.43 -13.53
CA ARG A 224 9.37 -22.23 -13.97
C ARG A 224 10.24 -21.21 -14.69
N LEU A 225 11.47 -20.99 -14.20
CA LEU A 225 12.43 -20.11 -14.88
C LEU A 225 12.79 -20.67 -16.26
N ARG A 226 12.98 -21.99 -16.39
CA ARG A 226 13.26 -22.65 -17.66
C ARG A 226 12.06 -22.53 -18.61
N GLU A 227 10.83 -22.74 -18.14
CA GLU A 227 9.60 -22.57 -18.92
C GLU A 227 9.40 -21.12 -19.39
N ALA A 228 9.65 -20.13 -18.52
CA ALA A 228 9.62 -18.72 -18.88
C ALA A 228 10.65 -18.37 -19.95
N VAL A 229 11.88 -18.91 -19.86
CA VAL A 229 12.91 -18.71 -20.89
C VAL A 229 12.53 -19.39 -22.21
N GLN A 230 11.96 -20.60 -22.16
CA GLN A 230 11.53 -21.33 -23.37
C GLN A 230 10.36 -20.65 -24.08
N SER A 231 9.37 -20.13 -23.34
CA SER A 231 8.26 -19.37 -23.93
C SER A 231 8.72 -18.06 -24.58
N LEU A 232 9.72 -17.39 -24.02
CA LEU A 232 10.35 -16.21 -24.63
C LEU A 232 11.23 -16.56 -25.85
N ALA A 233 11.89 -17.72 -25.85
CA ALA A 233 12.73 -18.18 -26.95
C ALA A 233 11.93 -18.77 -28.13
N GLY A 234 10.76 -19.36 -27.85
CA GLY A 234 9.84 -19.93 -28.85
C GLY A 234 9.09 -18.89 -29.70
N GLY A 235 9.09 -17.60 -29.30
CA GLY A 235 8.41 -16.50 -30.00
C GLY A 235 9.17 -15.92 -31.20
N ARG A 236 10.13 -16.63 -31.79
CA ARG A 236 10.87 -16.17 -32.98
C ARG A 236 10.80 -17.20 -34.11
N SER A 237 9.69 -17.25 -34.84
CA SER A 237 9.58 -17.89 -36.17
C SER A 237 8.31 -17.43 -36.92
N GLY A 238 8.42 -16.42 -37.80
CA GLY A 238 7.52 -16.10 -38.96
C GLY A 238 6.04 -15.73 -38.65
N GLU A 239 5.37 -14.73 -39.21
CA GLU A 239 5.49 -13.96 -40.46
C GLU A 239 4.80 -12.60 -40.28
N SER A 240 5.15 -11.66 -41.16
CA SER A 240 4.66 -10.29 -41.27
C SER A 240 3.16 -10.13 -41.58
N GLY A 241 2.48 -9.22 -40.86
CA GLY A 241 1.22 -8.63 -41.32
C GLY A 241 0.47 -7.80 -40.26
N ALA A 242 0.29 -6.51 -40.56
CA ALA A 242 -0.66 -5.55 -39.98
C ALA A 242 -0.38 -4.97 -38.57
N ALA A 243 -0.60 -3.65 -38.49
CA ALA A 243 -0.62 -2.83 -37.30
C ALA A 243 -1.89 -3.07 -36.46
N ASP A 244 -1.86 -2.56 -35.23
CA ASP A 244 -2.91 -2.59 -34.19
C ASP A 244 -3.04 -3.90 -33.41
N GLU A 245 -2.27 -3.99 -32.33
CA GLU A 245 -2.77 -4.08 -30.96
C GLU A 245 -1.55 -4.15 -30.02
N ALA A 246 -1.50 -3.26 -29.04
CA ALA A 246 -0.48 -3.29 -28.01
C ALA A 246 -0.77 -4.46 -27.05
N GLU A 247 -0.56 -5.70 -27.50
CA GLU A 247 -0.57 -6.86 -26.63
C GLU A 247 0.54 -6.72 -25.58
N GLU A 248 0.09 -6.54 -24.34
CA GLU A 248 0.90 -6.47 -23.13
C GLU A 248 1.77 -7.73 -23.05
N ARG A 249 3.09 -7.58 -23.22
CA ARG A 249 4.02 -8.68 -22.94
C ARG A 249 3.97 -8.94 -21.43
N PRO A 250 3.66 -10.17 -20.98
CA PRO A 250 3.62 -10.49 -19.55
C PRO A 250 4.95 -10.17 -18.89
N GLY A 251 4.91 -9.54 -17.72
CA GLY A 251 6.11 -9.25 -16.94
C GLY A 251 6.83 -10.54 -16.53
N LEU A 252 8.15 -10.49 -16.29
CA LEU A 252 8.94 -11.67 -15.87
C LEU A 252 8.38 -12.36 -14.60
N VAL A 253 7.69 -11.61 -13.73
CA VAL A 253 7.06 -12.18 -12.53
C VAL A 253 5.72 -12.84 -12.86
N GLU A 254 4.96 -12.32 -13.81
CA GLU A 254 3.69 -12.89 -14.26
C GLU A 254 3.89 -14.26 -14.94
N LEU A 255 5.03 -14.43 -15.62
CA LEU A 255 5.48 -15.70 -16.20
C LEU A 255 5.85 -16.77 -15.16
N VAL A 256 6.17 -16.37 -13.91
CA VAL A 256 6.60 -17.28 -12.83
C VAL A 256 5.47 -17.54 -11.80
N GLN A 257 4.37 -16.77 -11.86
CA GLN A 257 3.22 -16.89 -10.99
C GLN A 257 2.27 -18.02 -11.40
N THR A 258 1.75 -18.74 -10.41
CA THR A 258 0.67 -19.72 -10.62
C THR A 258 -0.66 -19.01 -10.94
N PRO A 259 -1.60 -19.68 -11.63
CA PRO A 259 -2.94 -19.12 -11.86
C PRO A 259 -3.64 -18.66 -10.58
N ALA A 260 -3.51 -19.43 -9.49
CA ALA A 260 -4.08 -19.09 -8.18
C ALA A 260 -3.45 -17.82 -7.59
N GLN A 261 -2.13 -17.64 -7.72
CA GLN A 261 -1.45 -16.41 -7.28
C GLN A 261 -1.89 -15.19 -8.08
N ARG A 262 -2.10 -15.33 -9.39
CA ARG A 262 -2.60 -14.24 -10.25
C ARG A 262 -4.00 -13.81 -9.85
N GLU A 263 -4.87 -14.76 -9.51
CA GLU A 263 -6.23 -14.47 -9.08
C GLU A 263 -6.25 -13.68 -7.75
N VAL A 264 -5.48 -14.12 -6.75
CA VAL A 264 -5.34 -13.43 -5.47
C VAL A 264 -4.77 -12.02 -5.66
N LEU A 265 -3.72 -11.87 -6.48
CA LEU A 265 -3.16 -10.56 -6.80
C LEU A 265 -4.17 -9.68 -7.51
N GLY A 266 -4.99 -10.24 -8.40
CA GLY A 266 -6.09 -9.53 -9.06
C GLY A 266 -7.08 -8.95 -8.06
N ARG A 267 -7.49 -9.74 -7.05
CA ARG A 267 -8.38 -9.28 -5.97
C ARG A 267 -7.73 -8.20 -5.10
N LEU A 268 -6.49 -8.41 -4.63
CA LEU A 268 -5.74 -7.41 -3.87
C LEU A 268 -5.59 -6.09 -4.64
N THR A 269 -5.27 -6.20 -5.94
CA THR A 269 -5.16 -5.05 -6.84
C THR A 269 -6.49 -4.31 -6.92
N ALA A 270 -7.61 -5.01 -7.13
CA ALA A 270 -8.92 -4.38 -7.20
C ALA A 270 -9.31 -3.65 -5.90
N VAL A 271 -9.09 -4.26 -4.73
CA VAL A 271 -9.35 -3.62 -3.43
C VAL A 271 -8.49 -2.38 -3.25
N MET A 272 -7.19 -2.46 -3.55
CA MET A 272 -6.32 -1.28 -3.46
C MET A 272 -6.75 -0.17 -4.43
N SER A 273 -7.19 -0.49 -5.65
CA SER A 273 -7.73 0.51 -6.58
C SER A 273 -8.96 1.22 -6.01
N LEU A 274 -9.88 0.47 -5.38
CA LEU A 274 -11.06 1.02 -4.75
C LEU A 274 -10.68 1.96 -3.60
N LEU A 275 -9.79 1.53 -2.70
CA LEU A 275 -9.42 2.31 -1.52
C LEU A 275 -8.78 3.63 -1.92
N GLU A 276 -7.85 3.60 -2.86
CA GLU A 276 -7.13 4.78 -3.36
C GLU A 276 -8.04 5.67 -4.21
N GLY A 277 -8.84 5.08 -5.11
CA GLY A 277 -9.82 5.83 -5.93
C GLY A 277 -10.88 6.52 -5.09
N HIS A 278 -11.32 5.90 -4.00
CA HIS A 278 -12.22 6.53 -3.05
C HIS A 278 -11.54 7.66 -2.29
N ALA A 279 -10.27 7.51 -1.89
CA ALA A 279 -9.51 8.60 -1.28
C ALA A 279 -9.40 9.80 -2.22
N ASP A 280 -9.02 9.60 -3.47
CA ASP A 280 -8.99 10.67 -4.48
C ASP A 280 -10.38 11.32 -4.67
N TYR A 281 -11.45 10.53 -4.73
CA TYR A 281 -12.83 11.06 -4.80
C TYR A 281 -13.22 11.91 -3.57
N VAL A 282 -12.81 11.50 -2.36
CA VAL A 282 -13.02 12.30 -1.13
C VAL A 282 -12.24 13.60 -1.17
N MET A 283 -10.99 13.56 -1.64
CA MET A 283 -10.17 14.77 -1.80
C MET A 283 -10.81 15.79 -2.76
N ASP A 284 -11.52 15.32 -3.79
CA ASP A 284 -12.30 16.15 -4.70
C ASP A 284 -13.53 16.77 -4.03
N GLY A 285 -14.21 15.98 -3.21
CA GLY A 285 -15.45 16.38 -2.56
C GLY A 285 -15.29 17.39 -1.42
N VAL A 286 -14.19 17.30 -0.68
CA VAL A 286 -13.89 18.20 0.45
C VAL A 286 -13.73 19.67 -0.03
N GLY A 287 -13.12 19.86 -1.21
CA GLY A 287 -13.16 21.11 -1.98
C GLY A 287 -12.46 22.33 -1.34
N PRO A 288 -12.54 23.51 -2.01
CA PRO A 288 -11.83 24.73 -1.61
C PRO A 288 -12.33 25.34 -0.29
N GLN A 289 -13.54 25.00 0.13
CA GLN A 289 -14.10 25.39 1.43
C GLN A 289 -13.32 24.84 2.63
N VAL A 290 -12.60 23.74 2.47
CA VAL A 290 -11.77 23.14 3.53
C VAL A 290 -10.28 23.32 3.23
N VAL A 291 -9.88 23.15 1.97
CA VAL A 291 -8.50 23.36 1.51
C VAL A 291 -8.51 24.40 0.38
N PRO A 292 -8.37 25.71 0.70
CA PRO A 292 -8.48 26.79 -0.28
C PRO A 292 -7.65 26.59 -1.56
N THR A 293 -6.43 26.08 -1.43
CA THR A 293 -5.51 25.87 -2.57
C THR A 293 -5.53 24.44 -3.14
N VAL A 294 -6.58 23.64 -2.89
CA VAL A 294 -6.64 22.21 -3.29
C VAL A 294 -6.38 21.96 -4.78
N THR A 295 -6.91 22.83 -5.66
CA THR A 295 -6.72 22.70 -7.11
C THR A 295 -5.25 22.87 -7.50
N GLU A 296 -4.58 23.89 -6.93
CA GLU A 296 -3.16 24.13 -7.17
C GLU A 296 -2.30 22.97 -6.65
N ILE A 297 -2.57 22.52 -5.42
CA ILE A 297 -1.88 21.38 -4.80
C ILE A 297 -2.02 20.15 -5.70
N ARG A 298 -3.22 19.84 -6.16
CA ARG A 298 -3.48 18.68 -7.03
C ARG A 298 -2.71 18.78 -8.34
N GLU A 299 -2.79 19.91 -9.03
CA GLU A 299 -2.10 20.09 -10.31
C GLU A 299 -0.59 19.88 -10.18
N LYS A 300 0.02 20.53 -9.17
CA LYS A 300 1.46 20.41 -8.89
C LYS A 300 1.84 19.00 -8.45
N PHE A 301 1.02 18.36 -7.62
CA PHE A 301 1.26 16.99 -7.17
C PHE A 301 1.15 15.96 -8.30
N GLN A 302 0.16 16.10 -9.19
CA GLN A 302 0.00 15.24 -10.36
C GLN A 302 1.17 15.41 -11.35
N LYS A 303 1.65 16.64 -11.58
CA LYS A 303 2.88 16.90 -12.36
C LYS A 303 4.10 16.23 -11.74
N ARG A 304 4.29 16.37 -10.42
CA ARG A 304 5.34 15.67 -9.66
C ARG A 304 5.23 14.15 -9.82
N ARG A 305 4.03 13.61 -9.71
CA ARG A 305 3.78 12.17 -9.82
C ARG A 305 4.12 11.67 -11.23
N ALA A 306 3.72 12.39 -12.28
CA ALA A 306 4.07 12.06 -13.66
C ALA A 306 5.60 12.11 -13.91
N ALA A 307 6.30 13.10 -13.36
CA ALA A 307 7.75 13.22 -13.47
C ALA A 307 8.50 12.13 -12.66
N GLY A 308 8.01 11.78 -11.48
CA GLY A 308 8.58 10.74 -10.60
C GLY A 308 8.27 9.31 -11.06
N ALA A 309 7.10 9.10 -11.68
CA ALA A 309 6.64 7.83 -12.21
C ALA A 309 7.68 7.19 -13.13
N GLY A 310 8.27 7.94 -14.07
CA GLY A 310 9.26 7.36 -15.01
C GLY A 310 10.46 6.65 -14.37
N ARG A 311 10.88 7.05 -13.15
CA ARG A 311 12.02 6.45 -12.42
C ARG A 311 11.58 5.42 -11.36
N LEU A 312 10.40 5.63 -10.76
CA LEU A 312 9.76 4.71 -9.81
C LEU A 312 9.24 3.45 -10.48
N ASP A 313 8.58 3.63 -11.62
CA ASP A 313 7.99 2.60 -12.46
C ASP A 313 9.10 1.67 -12.96
N LEU A 314 10.25 2.19 -13.41
CA LEU A 314 11.39 1.37 -13.81
C LEU A 314 11.99 0.49 -12.68
N ALA A 315 11.94 0.95 -11.43
CA ALA A 315 12.48 0.23 -10.28
C ALA A 315 11.48 -0.79 -9.69
N LEU A 316 10.20 -0.41 -9.57
CA LEU A 316 9.12 -1.29 -9.10
C LEU A 316 8.75 -2.36 -10.15
N ARG A 317 8.73 -2.01 -11.45
CA ARG A 317 8.55 -2.98 -12.56
C ARG A 317 9.58 -4.10 -12.50
N LYS A 318 10.85 -3.76 -12.22
CA LYS A 318 11.93 -4.76 -12.12
C LYS A 318 11.84 -5.64 -10.87
N LEU A 319 11.25 -5.15 -9.78
CA LEU A 319 11.31 -5.82 -8.48
C LEU A 319 10.05 -6.64 -8.17
N LEU A 320 8.89 -6.27 -8.72
CA LEU A 320 7.62 -6.95 -8.48
C LEU A 320 6.92 -7.46 -9.75
N GLY A 321 7.41 -7.11 -10.95
CA GLY A 321 6.77 -7.44 -12.24
C GLY A 321 5.30 -7.04 -12.32
N LEU A 322 4.93 -5.99 -11.60
CA LEU A 322 3.59 -5.39 -11.57
C LEU A 322 3.55 -4.27 -12.61
N ASP A 323 3.31 -4.62 -13.88
CA ASP A 323 3.20 -3.66 -15.00
C ASP A 323 1.91 -2.80 -14.99
N ALA A 324 1.14 -2.80 -13.89
CA ALA A 324 -0.22 -2.24 -13.85
C ALA A 324 -0.42 -1.00 -12.98
N LYS A 325 0.63 -0.43 -12.35
CA LYS A 325 0.43 0.46 -11.19
C LYS A 325 0.00 1.91 -11.48
N LEU A 326 0.04 2.41 -12.73
CA LEU A 326 -0.38 3.80 -13.04
C LEU A 326 -1.78 3.91 -13.66
N ARG A 327 -2.25 2.89 -14.40
CA ARG A 327 -3.63 2.85 -14.93
C ARG A 327 -4.63 2.68 -13.77
N GLN A 328 -4.26 1.82 -12.82
CA GLN A 328 -5.04 1.42 -11.66
C GLN A 328 -5.63 2.58 -10.81
N TYR A 329 -4.88 3.66 -10.57
CA TYR A 329 -5.37 4.80 -9.77
C TYR A 329 -6.43 5.62 -10.50
N ARG A 330 -6.20 5.91 -11.79
CA ARG A 330 -7.17 6.62 -12.65
C ARG A 330 -8.45 5.80 -12.84
N ASP A 331 -8.30 4.47 -12.89
CA ASP A 331 -9.42 3.56 -13.02
C ASP A 331 -10.24 3.49 -11.72
N GLY A 332 -9.59 3.48 -10.56
CA GLY A 332 -10.26 3.53 -9.25
C GLY A 332 -11.07 4.81 -9.03
N GLU A 333 -10.47 5.98 -9.25
CA GLU A 333 -11.19 7.26 -9.09
C GLU A 333 -12.37 7.37 -10.06
N ARG A 334 -12.16 6.99 -11.33
CA ARG A 334 -13.24 6.95 -12.34
C ARG A 334 -14.35 6.01 -11.90
N PHE A 335 -14.02 4.82 -11.41
CA PHE A 335 -14.99 3.87 -10.90
C PHE A 335 -15.84 4.50 -9.78
N VAL A 336 -15.20 5.04 -8.74
CA VAL A 336 -15.94 5.64 -7.61
C VAL A 336 -16.81 6.80 -8.08
N ARG A 337 -16.28 7.70 -8.92
CA ARG A 337 -17.03 8.82 -9.47
C ARG A 337 -18.25 8.37 -10.25
N THR A 338 -18.09 7.46 -11.21
CA THR A 338 -19.20 6.95 -12.02
C THR A 338 -20.26 6.28 -11.16
N VAL A 339 -19.86 5.47 -10.16
CA VAL A 339 -20.82 4.81 -9.26
C VAL A 339 -21.55 5.84 -8.40
N VAL A 340 -20.85 6.80 -7.81
CA VAL A 340 -21.49 7.83 -6.97
C VAL A 340 -22.40 8.73 -7.79
N ASP A 341 -22.02 9.08 -9.02
CA ASP A 341 -22.86 9.89 -9.92
C ASP A 341 -24.17 9.15 -10.30
N GLU A 342 -24.13 7.83 -10.46
CA GLU A 342 -25.30 7.01 -10.85
C GLU A 342 -26.20 6.63 -9.66
N VAL A 343 -25.62 6.18 -8.54
CA VAL A 343 -26.39 5.63 -7.40
C VAL A 343 -26.28 6.44 -6.10
N GLY A 344 -25.55 7.55 -6.11
CA GLY A 344 -25.30 8.38 -4.94
C GLY A 344 -24.32 7.76 -3.94
N MET A 345 -23.87 8.57 -2.97
CA MET A 345 -22.92 8.12 -1.93
C MET A 345 -23.47 6.96 -1.09
N GLU A 346 -24.76 6.97 -0.78
CA GLU A 346 -25.40 5.88 -0.02
C GLU A 346 -25.44 4.58 -0.84
N GLY A 347 -25.69 4.67 -2.14
CA GLY A 347 -25.61 3.53 -3.05
C GLY A 347 -24.19 2.98 -3.13
N PHE A 348 -23.21 3.85 -3.36
CA PHE A 348 -21.79 3.50 -3.38
C PHE A 348 -21.35 2.79 -2.09
N ASN A 349 -21.78 3.28 -0.93
CA ASN A 349 -21.41 2.72 0.37
C ASN A 349 -21.83 1.25 0.58
N ARG A 350 -22.64 0.66 -0.32
CA ARG A 350 -22.85 -0.79 -0.36
C ARG A 350 -21.55 -1.58 -0.57
N VAL A 351 -20.54 -0.99 -1.21
CA VAL A 351 -19.22 -1.61 -1.42
C VAL A 351 -18.59 -2.09 -0.11
N TRP A 352 -18.88 -1.40 1.00
CA TRP A 352 -18.35 -1.67 2.34
C TRP A 352 -19.14 -2.72 3.14
N THR A 353 -20.24 -3.23 2.61
CA THR A 353 -21.15 -4.12 3.39
C THR A 353 -20.61 -5.54 3.54
N SER A 354 -19.84 -6.05 2.57
CA SER A 354 -19.23 -7.37 2.65
C SER A 354 -18.04 -7.53 1.68
N PRO A 355 -17.20 -8.56 1.83
CA PRO A 355 -16.20 -8.89 0.81
C PRO A 355 -16.80 -9.12 -0.58
N ASN A 356 -18.03 -9.64 -0.65
CA ASN A 356 -18.71 -9.92 -1.92
C ASN A 356 -19.17 -8.66 -2.66
N THR A 357 -19.25 -7.51 -1.98
CA THR A 357 -19.61 -6.23 -2.61
C THR A 357 -18.40 -5.45 -3.11
N LEU A 358 -17.18 -5.92 -2.86
CA LEU A 358 -15.98 -5.33 -3.46
C LEU A 358 -16.03 -5.47 -4.99
N PRO A 359 -15.49 -4.49 -5.73
CA PRO A 359 -15.39 -4.60 -7.18
C PRO A 359 -14.25 -5.53 -7.56
N THR A 360 -14.43 -6.22 -8.68
CA THR A 360 -13.37 -6.93 -9.37
C THR A 360 -12.55 -5.97 -10.23
N LYS A 361 -11.42 -6.45 -10.77
CA LYS A 361 -10.61 -5.67 -11.72
C LYS A 361 -11.41 -5.29 -12.98
N ALA A 362 -12.25 -6.19 -13.48
CA ALA A 362 -13.10 -5.94 -14.65
C ALA A 362 -14.13 -4.84 -14.37
N GLU A 363 -14.78 -4.91 -13.21
CA GLU A 363 -15.77 -3.93 -12.77
C GLU A 363 -15.19 -2.54 -12.47
N ILE A 364 -13.92 -2.45 -12.06
CA ILE A 364 -13.25 -1.16 -11.97
C ILE A 364 -13.05 -0.54 -13.36
N ALA A 365 -12.82 -1.37 -14.38
CA ALA A 365 -12.74 -0.92 -15.76
C ALA A 365 -14.12 -0.54 -16.32
N ASP A 366 -15.17 -1.32 -15.98
CA ASP A 366 -16.58 -1.07 -16.34
C ASP A 366 -17.48 -0.96 -15.09
N PRO A 367 -17.67 0.27 -14.54
CA PRO A 367 -18.43 0.47 -13.31
C PRO A 367 -19.90 0.04 -13.41
N ALA A 368 -20.48 -0.04 -14.62
CA ALA A 368 -21.86 -0.44 -14.81
C ALA A 368 -22.09 -1.91 -14.42
N GLU A 369 -21.09 -2.78 -14.60
CA GLU A 369 -21.16 -4.18 -14.19
C GLU A 369 -21.30 -4.32 -12.67
N TRP A 370 -20.54 -3.53 -11.90
CA TRP A 370 -20.64 -3.52 -10.45
C TRP A 370 -22.01 -3.04 -9.98
N ILE A 371 -22.50 -1.94 -10.57
CA ILE A 371 -23.82 -1.39 -10.25
C ILE A 371 -24.90 -2.44 -10.50
N ALA A 372 -24.85 -3.09 -11.66
CA ALA A 372 -25.77 -4.17 -12.01
C ALA A 372 -25.71 -5.34 -11.02
N ARG A 373 -24.51 -5.74 -10.56
CA ARG A 373 -24.36 -6.85 -9.62
C ARG A 373 -24.82 -6.51 -8.20
N VAL A 374 -24.52 -5.31 -7.71
CA VAL A 374 -24.73 -4.92 -6.30
C VAL A 374 -26.11 -4.30 -6.06
N HIS A 375 -26.73 -3.71 -7.08
CA HIS A 375 -28.00 -2.99 -6.96
C HIS A 375 -29.20 -3.67 -7.63
N ARG A 376 -29.00 -4.67 -8.49
CA ARG A 376 -30.14 -5.41 -9.06
C ARG A 376 -30.82 -6.22 -7.96
N LYS A 377 -32.14 -6.06 -7.82
CA LYS A 377 -32.96 -6.91 -6.96
C LYS A 377 -32.93 -8.33 -7.54
N ALA A 378 -32.82 -9.33 -6.67
CA ALA A 378 -33.21 -10.68 -7.06
C ALA A 378 -34.71 -10.62 -7.37
N ASP A 379 -35.07 -10.87 -8.61
CA ASP A 379 -36.47 -11.02 -9.05
C ASP A 379 -37.12 -12.25 -8.41
#